data_AF-A0A0U3QHA4-F1
#
_entry.id   AF-A0A0U3QHA4-F1
#
_cell.length_a   1.000
_cell.length_b   1.000
_cell.length_c   1.000
_cell.angle_alpha   90.00
_cell.angle_beta   90.00
_cell.angle_gamma   90.00
#
_symmetry.space_group_name_H-M   'P 1'
#
loop_
_entity.id
_entity.type
_entity.pdbx_description
1 polymer ?
#
loop_
_entity_poly.entity_id
_entity_poly.type
_entity_poly.pdbx_seq_one_letter_code
_entity_poly.pdbx_strand_id
1 'polypeptide(L)'
;MLDRFAIDDGRHLLEIVIDEDASAAAGEAQYRADCSCGRMPHRPAGTRDQALATHIAHVNTRIGPSKGPDWLPLGARLVLLFLGCMALWAGSFVGALELADAMHLTGSGAAGARVGGVLTGFVAAGCLMVAVRRYIAPTRA
;
A
#
# COMPACT_ATOMS: atom_id res chain seq x y z
N MET A 1 -12.26 -10.01 16.05
CA MET A 1 -11.69 -11.00 15.10
C MET A 1 -10.37 -10.43 14.62
N LEU A 2 -9.26 -11.02 15.08
CA LEU A 2 -7.87 -10.55 14.96
C LEU A 2 -7.29 -10.83 13.56
N ASP A 3 -8.01 -10.43 12.51
CA ASP A 3 -7.53 -10.65 11.14
C ASP A 3 -6.51 -9.59 10.75
N ARG A 4 -5.24 -10.03 10.73
CA ARG A 4 -4.12 -9.45 10.00
C ARG A 4 -3.68 -8.05 10.43
N PHE A 5 -3.00 -8.01 11.57
CA PHE A 5 -1.72 -7.29 11.58
C PHE A 5 -0.65 -8.18 10.92
N ALA A 6 -0.86 -8.51 9.65
CA ALA A 6 0.22 -8.95 8.79
C ALA A 6 1.03 -7.68 8.51
N ILE A 7 2.01 -7.44 9.37
CA ILE A 7 3.05 -6.47 9.10
C ILE A 7 3.83 -7.04 7.92
N ASP A 8 3.48 -6.58 6.72
CA ASP A 8 3.93 -7.09 5.41
C ASP A 8 5.38 -6.72 5.09
N ASP A 9 6.26 -6.76 6.09
CA ASP A 9 7.70 -6.62 5.90
C ASP A 9 8.45 -7.95 6.03
N GLY A 10 7.76 -9.01 6.47
CA GLY A 10 8.32 -10.35 6.69
C GLY A 10 9.44 -10.40 7.75
N ARG A 11 9.63 -9.32 8.51
CA ARG A 11 10.78 -9.11 9.42
C ARG A 11 10.39 -8.84 10.86
N HIS A 12 9.12 -8.48 11.11
CA HIS A 12 8.60 -8.13 12.44
C HIS A 12 7.43 -9.03 12.86
N LEU A 13 7.67 -10.33 13.00
CA LEU A 13 6.71 -11.29 13.54
C LEU A 13 6.59 -11.16 15.05
N LEU A 14 5.36 -11.22 15.55
CA LEU A 14 5.02 -11.17 16.96
C LEU A 14 5.19 -12.55 17.60
N GLU A 15 5.92 -12.60 18.71
CA GLU A 15 5.93 -13.74 19.62
C GLU A 15 5.45 -13.26 20.99
N ILE A 16 4.43 -13.92 21.55
CA ILE A 16 3.95 -13.63 22.91
C ILE A 16 4.30 -14.83 23.79
N VAL A 17 5.09 -14.58 24.83
CA VAL A 17 5.55 -15.59 25.78
C VAL A 17 5.00 -15.26 27.16
N ILE A 18 4.62 -16.28 27.93
CA ILE A 18 4.27 -16.11 29.34
C ILE A 18 5.57 -16.05 30.14
N ASP A 19 5.74 -14.99 30.93
CA ASP A 19 6.86 -14.87 31.86
C ASP A 19 6.50 -15.58 33.16
N GLU A 20 7.09 -16.75 33.37
CA GLU A 20 6.81 -17.60 34.53
C GLU A 20 7.21 -16.92 35.86
N ASP A 21 8.32 -16.20 35.90
CA ASP A 21 8.81 -15.52 37.10
C ASP A 21 7.90 -14.34 37.47
N ALA A 22 7.53 -13.53 36.47
CA ALA A 22 6.60 -12.43 36.67
C ALA A 22 5.19 -12.94 37.00
N SER A 23 4.79 -14.08 36.43
CA SER A 23 3.50 -14.70 36.73
C SER A 23 3.45 -15.21 38.17
N ALA A 24 4.52 -15.84 38.64
CA ALA A 24 4.65 -16.31 40.02
C ALA A 24 4.62 -15.14 41.01
N ALA A 25 5.30 -14.03 40.69
CA ALA A 25 5.32 -12.84 41.53
C ALA A 25 3.97 -12.09 41.58
N ALA A 26 3.23 -12.06 40.46
CA ALA A 26 1.94 -11.37 40.37
C ALA A 26 0.74 -12.23 40.81
N GLY A 27 0.90 -13.56 40.88
CA GLY A 27 -0.20 -14.49 41.16
C GLY A 27 -1.18 -14.66 40.00
N GLU A 28 -0.84 -14.17 38.82
CA GLU A 28 -1.64 -14.26 37.59
C GLU A 28 -0.71 -14.34 36.36
N ALA A 29 -1.21 -14.82 35.23
CA ALA A 29 -0.40 -14.95 34.01
C ALA A 29 0.06 -13.58 33.48
N GLN A 30 1.37 -13.38 33.44
CA GLN A 30 2.02 -12.21 32.87
C GLN A 30 2.66 -12.55 31.52
N TYR A 31 2.55 -11.63 30.58
CA TYR A 31 2.94 -11.82 29.18
C TYR A 31 4.02 -10.82 28.79
N ARG A 32 4.97 -11.28 27.97
CA ARG A 32 5.93 -10.45 27.26
C ARG A 32 5.76 -10.64 25.76
N ALA A 33 5.98 -9.57 25.02
CA ALA A 33 6.08 -9.64 23.58
C ALA A 33 7.55 -9.55 23.17
N ASP A 34 7.91 -10.39 22.21
CA ASP A 34 9.15 -10.30 21.46
C ASP A 34 8.83 -10.04 19.99
N CYS A 35 9.86 -9.65 19.24
CA CYS A 35 9.80 -9.40 17.83
C CYS A 35 10.93 -10.16 17.14
N SER A 36 10.62 -10.85 16.04
CA SER A 36 11.62 -11.60 15.25
C SER A 36 12.83 -10.77 14.79
N CYS A 37 12.76 -9.43 14.86
CA CYS A 37 13.90 -8.57 14.57
C CYS A 37 14.99 -8.61 15.67
N GLY A 38 14.74 -9.20 16.84
CA GLY A 38 15.69 -9.38 17.94
C GLY A 38 16.15 -8.08 18.63
N ARG A 39 15.50 -6.95 18.31
CA ARG A 39 15.87 -5.60 18.80
C ARG A 39 14.79 -4.95 19.65
N MET A 40 13.85 -5.75 20.14
CA MET A 40 12.77 -5.26 20.99
C MET A 40 13.36 -4.88 22.36
N PRO A 41 13.11 -3.65 22.87
CA PRO A 41 13.58 -3.27 24.19
C PRO A 41 12.95 -4.16 25.26
N HIS A 42 13.75 -4.63 26.20
CA HIS A 42 13.25 -5.42 27.32
C HIS A 42 12.31 -4.54 28.17
N ARG A 43 11.04 -4.96 28.27
CA ARG A 43 9.98 -4.29 29.03
C ARG A 43 9.43 -5.27 30.07
N PRO A 44 8.92 -4.76 31.22
CA PRO A 44 8.31 -5.62 32.24
C PRO A 44 7.14 -6.40 31.65
N ALA A 45 6.96 -7.63 32.11
CA ALA A 45 5.79 -8.44 31.76
C ALA A 45 4.52 -7.77 32.28
N GLY A 46 3.44 -7.93 31.53
CA GLY A 46 2.17 -7.30 31.83
C GLY A 46 1.00 -8.12 31.33
N THR A 47 -0.16 -7.50 31.19
CA THR A 47 -1.30 -8.17 30.56
C THR A 47 -1.00 -8.49 29.09
N ARG A 48 -1.75 -9.45 28.51
CA ARG A 48 -1.62 -9.79 27.09
C ARG A 48 -1.78 -8.57 26.17
N ASP A 49 -2.70 -7.67 26.50
CA ASP A 49 -2.93 -6.43 25.74
C ASP A 49 -1.76 -5.45 25.87
N GLN A 50 -1.14 -5.36 27.04
CA GLN A 50 0.07 -4.55 27.24
C GLN A 50 1.26 -5.10 26.45
N ALA A 51 1.44 -6.42 26.42
CA ALA A 51 2.46 -7.07 25.61
C ALA A 51 2.26 -6.74 24.11
N LEU A 52 1.02 -6.87 23.62
CA LEU A 52 0.67 -6.53 22.24
C LEU A 52 0.91 -5.04 21.93
N ALA A 53 0.45 -4.13 22.80
CA ALA A 53 0.65 -2.70 22.63
C ALA A 53 2.14 -2.34 22.57
N THR A 54 2.97 -3.02 23.37
CA THR A 54 4.43 -2.84 23.37
C THR A 54 5.05 -3.29 22.04
N HIS A 55 4.61 -4.42 21.48
CA HIS A 55 5.06 -4.86 20.16
C HIS A 55 4.66 -3.87 19.06
N ILE A 56 3.41 -3.42 19.05
CA ILE A 56 2.92 -2.43 18.07
C ILE A 56 3.73 -1.13 18.17
N ALA A 57 3.98 -0.64 19.38
CA ALA A 57 4.81 0.54 19.60
C ALA A 57 6.22 0.34 19.05
N HIS A 58 6.83 -0.83 19.29
CA HIS A 58 8.15 -1.17 18.74
C HIS A 58 8.14 -1.16 17.20
N VAL A 59 7.19 -1.86 16.58
CA VAL A 59 7.05 -1.94 15.12
C VAL A 59 6.89 -0.55 14.52
N ASN A 60 6.05 0.31 15.10
CA ASN A 60 5.84 1.69 14.64
C ASN A 60 7.10 2.57 14.71
N THR A 61 8.09 2.21 15.53
CA THR A 61 9.40 2.91 15.53
C THR A 61 10.36 2.40 14.46
N ARG A 62 10.17 1.16 13.99
CA ARG A 62 11.07 0.48 13.04
C ARG A 62 10.59 0.58 11.60
N ILE A 63 9.30 0.34 11.42
CA ILE A 63 8.59 0.63 10.19
C ILE A 63 8.21 2.09 10.34
N GLY A 64 9.02 2.99 9.75
CA GLY A 64 8.63 4.39 9.62
C GLY A 64 7.18 4.47 9.12
N PRO A 65 6.46 5.58 9.40
CA PRO A 65 5.03 5.66 9.14
C PRO A 65 4.73 5.08 7.76
N SER A 66 3.83 4.08 7.70
CA SER A 66 3.42 3.51 6.42
C SER A 66 3.18 4.69 5.49
N LYS A 67 3.88 4.73 4.35
CA LYS A 67 3.74 5.81 3.37
C LYS A 67 2.37 5.70 2.70
N GLY A 68 1.32 5.83 3.49
CA GLY A 68 -0.06 5.92 3.08
C GLY A 68 -0.40 7.38 2.80
N PRO A 69 -1.53 7.65 2.13
CA PRO A 69 -2.12 8.96 1.94
C PRO A 69 -1.17 10.14 1.99
N ASP A 70 -1.09 10.58 3.24
CA ASP A 70 -0.61 11.81 3.85
C ASP A 70 0.89 12.02 3.81
N TRP A 71 1.67 11.02 3.38
CA TRP A 71 3.12 11.18 3.23
C TRP A 71 3.53 12.07 2.05
N LEU A 72 2.71 12.12 0.99
CA LEU A 72 2.94 12.98 -0.17
C LEU A 72 2.05 14.24 -0.08
N PRO A 73 2.58 15.44 -0.35
CA PRO A 73 1.74 16.63 -0.49
C PRO A 73 0.75 16.44 -1.64
N LEU A 74 -0.45 17.00 -1.51
CA LEU A 74 -1.54 16.86 -2.49
C LEU A 74 -1.06 17.17 -3.92
N GLY A 75 -0.27 18.23 -4.09
CA GLY A 75 0.30 18.59 -5.39
C GLY A 75 1.15 17.48 -6.02
N ALA A 76 1.98 16.78 -5.23
CA ALA A 76 2.78 15.67 -5.74
C ALA A 76 1.90 14.47 -6.14
N ARG A 77 0.82 14.20 -5.41
CA ARG A 77 -0.14 13.14 -5.78
C ARG A 77 -0.85 13.45 -7.09
N LEU A 78 -1.24 14.70 -7.30
CA LEU A 78 -1.86 15.16 -8.54
C LEU A 78 -0.89 15.08 -9.72
N VAL A 79 0.39 15.45 -9.52
CA VAL A 79 1.42 15.31 -10.56
C VAL A 79 1.63 13.84 -10.93
N LEU A 80 1.75 12.94 -9.95
CA LEU A 80 1.88 11.50 -10.21
C LEU A 80 0.67 10.92 -10.96
N LEU A 81 -0.54 11.33 -10.56
CA LEU A 81 -1.76 10.94 -11.28
C LEU A 81 -1.71 11.43 -12.73
N PHE A 82 -1.39 12.70 -12.94
CA PHE A 82 -1.30 13.28 -14.27
C PHE A 82 -0.29 12.53 -15.15
N LEU A 83 0.88 12.23 -14.61
CA LEU A 83 1.91 11.44 -15.30
C LEU A 83 1.40 10.03 -15.65
N GLY A 84 0.70 9.36 -14.74
CA GLY A 84 0.08 8.05 -15.00
C GLY A 84 -0.98 8.11 -16.11
N CYS A 85 -1.84 9.12 -16.08
CA CYS A 85 -2.84 9.36 -17.13
C CYS A 85 -2.18 9.63 -18.49
N MET A 86 -1.11 10.43 -18.53
CA MET A 86 -0.35 10.70 -19.75
C MET A 86 0.34 9.45 -20.29
N ALA A 87 0.89 8.61 -19.42
CA ALA A 87 1.51 7.35 -19.82
C ALA A 87 0.49 6.38 -20.43
N LEU A 88 -0.70 6.24 -19.82
CA LEU A 88 -1.77 5.40 -20.36
C LEU A 88 -2.28 5.92 -21.71
N TRP A 89 -2.45 7.23 -21.83
CA TRP A 89 -2.89 7.85 -23.07
C TRP A 89 -1.85 7.68 -24.20
N ALA A 90 -0.59 8.01 -23.93
CA ALA A 90 0.50 7.90 -24.90
C ALA A 90 0.73 6.43 -25.29
N GLY A 91 0.70 5.50 -24.34
CA GLY A 91 0.82 4.07 -24.59
C GLY A 91 -0.31 3.53 -25.47
N SER A 92 -1.55 3.98 -25.24
CA SER A 92 -2.69 3.60 -26.08
C SER A 92 -2.58 4.14 -27.50
N PHE A 93 -2.04 5.35 -27.66
CA PHE A 93 -1.78 5.94 -28.98
C PHE A 93 -0.66 5.19 -29.72
N VAL A 94 0.48 4.94 -29.06
CA VAL A 94 1.60 4.20 -29.66
C VAL A 94 1.16 2.78 -30.01
N GLY A 95 0.46 2.07 -29.12
CA GLY A 95 -0.08 0.75 -29.41
C GLY A 95 -1.04 0.74 -30.61
N ALA A 96 -1.81 1.81 -30.83
CA ALA A 96 -2.65 1.94 -32.02
C ALA A 96 -1.84 2.19 -33.30
N LEU A 97 -0.69 2.86 -33.22
CA LEU A 97 0.23 3.00 -34.36
C LEU A 97 0.84 1.65 -34.74
N GLU A 98 1.37 0.93 -33.75
CA GLU A 98 1.95 -0.40 -33.94
C GLU A 98 0.91 -1.40 -34.47
N LEU A 99 -0.32 -1.36 -33.96
CA LEU A 99 -1.40 -2.20 -34.44
C LEU A 99 -1.78 -1.88 -35.89
N ALA A 100 -1.84 -0.59 -36.25
CA ALA A 100 -2.15 -0.19 -37.62
C ALA A 100 -1.06 -0.65 -38.59
N ASP A 101 0.21 -0.60 -38.20
CA ASP A 101 1.33 -1.07 -39.00
C ASP A 101 1.34 -2.60 -39.13
N ALA A 102 1.21 -3.32 -38.02
CA ALA A 102 1.17 -4.78 -37.98
C ALA A 102 0.02 -5.38 -38.79
N MET A 103 -1.11 -4.67 -38.88
CA MET A 103 -2.28 -5.07 -39.66
C MET A 103 -2.27 -4.50 -41.08
N HIS A 104 -1.20 -3.80 -41.49
CA HIS A 104 -1.07 -3.11 -42.78
C HIS A 104 -2.29 -2.23 -43.11
N LEU A 105 -2.88 -1.60 -42.09
CA LEU A 105 -4.02 -0.71 -42.28
C LEU A 105 -3.57 0.55 -43.01
N THR A 106 -4.35 0.96 -44.00
CA THR A 106 -4.13 2.20 -44.74
C THR A 106 -5.41 3.03 -44.80
N GLY A 107 -5.29 4.31 -45.16
CA GLY A 107 -6.43 5.21 -45.32
C GLY A 107 -7.32 5.29 -44.09
N SER A 108 -8.62 5.02 -44.26
CA SER A 108 -9.62 5.10 -43.20
C SER A 108 -9.41 4.08 -42.07
N GLY A 109 -8.84 2.91 -42.36
CA GLY A 109 -8.55 1.89 -41.35
C GLY A 109 -7.47 2.35 -40.36
N ALA A 110 -6.39 2.94 -40.87
CA ALA A 110 -5.32 3.50 -40.05
C ALA A 110 -5.81 4.71 -39.23
N ALA A 111 -6.64 5.56 -39.83
CA ALA A 111 -7.26 6.68 -39.13
C ALA A 111 -8.17 6.21 -37.99
N GLY A 112 -9.01 5.19 -38.25
CA GLY A 112 -9.89 4.58 -37.26
C GLY A 112 -9.12 3.97 -36.09
N ALA A 113 -8.03 3.25 -36.35
CA ALA A 113 -7.17 2.68 -35.32
C ALA A 113 -6.59 3.77 -34.40
N ARG A 114 -6.07 4.86 -34.97
CA ARG A 114 -5.53 6.00 -34.20
C ARG A 114 -6.60 6.67 -33.33
N VAL A 115 -7.77 6.95 -33.89
CA VAL A 115 -8.90 7.53 -33.14
C VAL A 115 -9.32 6.59 -32.01
N GLY A 116 -9.44 5.29 -32.29
CA GLY A 116 -9.74 4.26 -31.29
C GLY A 116 -8.70 4.22 -30.16
N GLY A 117 -7.40 4.29 -30.48
CA GLY A 117 -6.32 4.37 -29.50
C GLY A 117 -6.40 5.60 -28.60
N VAL A 118 -6.67 6.77 -29.18
CA VAL A 118 -6.85 8.03 -28.43
C VAL A 118 -8.03 7.92 -27.46
N LEU A 119 -9.19 7.44 -27.94
CA LEU A 119 -10.39 7.28 -27.11
C LEU A 119 -10.17 6.26 -25.99
N THR A 120 -9.52 5.14 -26.30
CA THR A 120 -9.18 4.10 -25.31
C THR A 120 -8.26 4.65 -24.23
N GLY A 121 -7.26 5.44 -24.61
CA GLY A 121 -6.37 6.14 -23.68
C GLY A 121 -7.11 7.07 -22.73
N PHE A 122 -8.09 7.84 -23.23
CA PHE A 122 -8.92 8.71 -22.38
C PHE A 122 -9.79 7.91 -21.40
N VAL A 123 -10.41 6.80 -21.84
CA VAL A 123 -11.20 5.94 -20.97
C VAL A 123 -10.33 5.32 -19.88
N ALA A 124 -9.17 4.78 -20.23
CA ALA A 124 -8.23 4.20 -19.27
C ALA A 124 -7.75 5.23 -18.23
N ALA A 125 -7.40 6.45 -18.67
CA ALA A 125 -7.05 7.55 -17.78
C ALA A 125 -8.22 7.93 -16.84
N GLY A 126 -9.45 7.98 -17.36
CA GLY A 126 -10.67 8.18 -16.58
C GLY A 126 -10.86 7.13 -15.49
N CYS A 127 -10.72 5.85 -15.85
CA CYS A 127 -10.78 4.74 -14.90
C CYS A 127 -9.70 4.84 -13.81
N LEU A 128 -8.48 5.22 -14.18
CA LEU A 128 -7.39 5.44 -13.22
C LEU A 128 -7.76 6.53 -12.21
N MET A 129 -8.25 7.69 -12.68
CA MET A 129 -8.71 8.78 -11.82
C MET A 129 -9.79 8.32 -10.83
N VAL A 130 -10.77 7.54 -11.29
CA VAL A 130 -11.84 7.00 -10.45
C VAL A 130 -11.32 6.00 -9.41
N ALA A 131 -10.37 5.14 -9.80
CA ALA A 131 -9.78 4.13 -8.93
C ALA A 131 -8.95 4.76 -7.80
N VAL A 132 -8.16 5.78 -8.13
CA VAL A 132 -7.26 6.46 -7.18
C VAL A 132 -7.90 7.65 -6.46
N ARG A 133 -9.18 7.95 -6.71
CA ARG A 133 -9.86 9.12 -6.12
C ARG A 133 -9.74 9.18 -4.60
N ARG A 134 -9.85 8.03 -3.93
CA ARG A 134 -9.77 7.91 -2.47
C ARG A 134 -8.36 8.17 -1.92
N TYR A 135 -7.33 8.01 -2.75
CA TYR A 135 -5.93 8.31 -2.42
C TYR A 135 -5.63 9.82 -2.51
N ILE A 136 -6.34 10.54 -3.38
CA ILE A 136 -6.14 11.97 -3.63
C ILE A 136 -7.01 12.83 -2.72
N ALA A 137 -8.30 12.49 -2.62
CA ALA A 137 -9.26 13.14 -1.75
C ALA A 137 -9.89 12.06 -0.87
N PRO A 138 -9.32 11.77 0.31
CA PRO A 138 -10.01 10.96 1.30
C PRO A 138 -11.32 11.66 1.63
N THR A 139 -12.44 11.06 1.23
CA THR A 139 -13.76 11.54 1.67
C THR A 139 -13.77 11.45 3.19
N ARG A 140 -13.93 12.60 3.87
CA ARG A 140 -14.13 12.64 5.33
C ARG A 140 -15.28 11.68 5.65
N ALA A 141 -14.98 10.63 6.41
CA ALA A 141 -15.97 9.78 7.05
C ALA A 141 -16.50 10.48 8.30
#